data_AF-A0A329RX71-F1
#
_entry.id   AF-A0A329RX71-F1
#
_cell.length_a   1.000
_cell.length_b   1.000
_cell.length_c   1.000
_cell.angle_alpha   90.00
_cell.angle_beta   90.00
_cell.angle_gamma   90.00
#
_symmetry.space_group_name_H-M   'P 1'
#
loop_
_entity.id
_entity.type
_entity.pdbx_description
1 polymer ?
#
loop_
_entity_poly.entity_id
_entity_poly.type
_entity_poly.pdbx_seq_one_letter_code
_entity_poly.pdbx_strand_id
1 'polypeptide(L)'
;MRNSYVICTKCAAHYTVSVLWDKVKNTIVSNESADIIRMFNSSFDASVPSKIDLYPTKFREDINEINEWIYNDINNGVYKCGLSTTQDEYDQSVNKLFQSLDRVEEILS
;
A
#
# COMPACT_ATOMS: atom_id res chain seq x y z
N MET A 1 8.84 3.70 -17.45
CA MET A 1 9.00 3.79 -15.98
C MET A 1 10.26 4.56 -15.58
N ARG A 2 11.49 4.04 -15.82
CA ARG A 2 12.74 4.78 -15.53
C ARG A 2 12.77 6.21 -16.14
N ASN A 3 12.36 6.35 -17.39
CA ASN A 3 12.37 7.64 -18.09
C ASN A 3 11.46 8.70 -17.44
N SER A 4 10.30 8.29 -16.90
CA SER A 4 9.33 9.19 -16.24
C SER A 4 9.88 9.73 -14.92
N TYR A 5 10.57 8.90 -14.13
CA TYR A 5 11.25 9.34 -12.91
C TYR A 5 12.45 10.23 -13.22
N VAL A 6 13.25 9.90 -14.24
CA VAL A 6 14.40 10.74 -14.66
C VAL A 6 13.96 12.14 -15.09
N ILE A 7 12.76 12.28 -15.67
CA ILE A 7 12.18 13.59 -16.02
C ILE A 7 11.76 14.39 -14.77
N CYS A 8 11.31 13.72 -13.70
CA CYS A 8 10.68 14.37 -12.54
C CYS A 8 11.57 14.50 -11.29
N THR A 9 12.62 13.69 -11.15
CA THR A 9 13.44 13.67 -9.92
C THR A 9 14.91 13.92 -10.22
N LYS A 10 15.51 14.91 -9.54
CA LYS A 10 16.95 15.26 -9.66
C LYS A 10 17.88 14.41 -8.78
N CYS A 11 17.34 13.57 -7.89
CA CYS A 11 18.09 12.70 -6.99
C CYS A 11 17.77 11.22 -7.25
N ALA A 12 18.62 10.32 -6.75
CA ALA A 12 18.39 8.88 -6.82
C ALA A 12 17.06 8.51 -6.13
N ALA A 13 16.10 8.05 -6.91
CA ALA A 13 14.81 7.57 -6.43
C ALA A 13 14.69 6.07 -6.71
N HIS A 14 14.04 5.33 -5.81
CA HIS A 14 13.63 3.97 -6.09
C HIS A 14 12.54 3.99 -7.17
N TYR A 15 12.78 3.28 -8.28
CA TYR A 15 11.81 3.18 -9.36
C TYR A 15 10.75 2.14 -8.98
N THR A 16 9.65 2.61 -8.39
CA THR A 16 8.54 1.74 -7.97
C THR A 16 7.40 1.74 -8.97
N VAL A 17 6.65 0.63 -8.98
CA VAL A 17 5.41 0.48 -9.72
C VAL A 17 4.21 0.95 -8.91
N SER A 18 3.15 1.20 -9.67
CA SER A 18 2.07 2.17 -9.44
C SER A 18 2.58 3.61 -9.44
N VAL A 19 2.38 4.28 -10.58
CA VAL A 19 2.69 5.70 -10.76
C VAL A 19 1.46 6.38 -11.34
N LEU A 20 0.91 7.35 -10.62
CA LEU A 20 -0.10 8.26 -11.13
C LEU A 20 0.60 9.40 -11.88
N TRP A 21 0.37 9.48 -13.19
CA TRP A 21 1.05 10.42 -14.09
C TRP A 21 0.10 11.48 -14.64
N ASP A 22 0.50 12.76 -14.53
CA ASP A 22 -0.17 13.87 -15.19
C ASP A 22 0.36 14.02 -16.63
N LYS A 23 -0.49 13.69 -17.62
CA LYS A 23 -0.16 13.80 -19.04
C LYS A 23 -0.06 15.24 -19.55
N VAL A 24 -0.69 16.21 -18.88
CA VAL A 24 -0.68 17.62 -19.30
C VAL A 24 0.59 18.29 -18.81
N LYS A 25 0.91 18.13 -17.53
CA LYS A 25 2.12 18.71 -16.91
C LYS A 25 3.37 17.86 -17.10
N ASN A 26 3.22 16.64 -17.61
CA ASN A 26 4.29 15.66 -17.77
C ASN A 26 5.07 15.43 -16.45
N THR A 27 4.33 15.20 -15.37
CA THR A 27 4.91 14.95 -14.04
C THR A 27 4.23 13.79 -13.30
N ILE A 28 4.96 13.18 -12.37
CA ILE A 28 4.39 12.24 -11.39
C ILE A 28 3.53 13.03 -10.40
N VAL A 29 2.28 12.58 -10.22
CA VAL A 29 1.36 13.08 -9.19
C VAL A 29 1.58 12.34 -7.87
N SER A 30 1.67 11.01 -7.92
CA SER A 30 2.00 10.16 -6.78
C SER A 30 2.61 8.84 -7.26
N ASN A 31 3.51 8.27 -6.46
CA ASN A 31 4.01 6.91 -6.59
C ASN A 31 3.77 6.08 -5.30
N GLU A 32 2.93 6.57 -4.40
CA GLU A 32 2.50 5.86 -3.20
C GLU A 32 1.11 5.25 -3.45
N SER A 33 1.05 3.91 -3.49
CA SER A 33 -0.16 3.17 -3.82
C SER A 33 -1.32 3.44 -2.86
N ALA A 34 -1.05 3.60 -1.55
CA ALA A 34 -2.07 3.87 -0.54
C ALA A 34 -2.73 5.25 -0.75
N ASP A 35 -1.94 6.24 -1.18
CA ASP A 35 -2.44 7.56 -1.51
C ASP A 35 -3.22 7.56 -2.82
N ILE A 36 -2.72 6.84 -3.84
CA ILE A 36 -3.39 6.74 -5.15
C ILE A 36 -4.80 6.15 -5.00
N ILE A 37 -4.98 5.08 -4.22
CA ILE A 37 -6.32 4.49 -4.02
C ILE A 37 -7.26 5.44 -3.27
N ARG A 38 -6.75 6.23 -2.32
CA ARG A 38 -7.55 7.25 -1.60
C ARG A 38 -7.95 8.40 -2.51
N MET A 39 -7.06 8.84 -3.42
CA MET A 39 -7.41 9.81 -4.46
C MET A 39 -8.50 9.27 -5.38
N PHE A 40 -8.37 8.02 -5.84
CA PHE A 40 -9.39 7.40 -6.70
C PHE A 40 -10.74 7.21 -6.01
N ASN A 41 -10.75 7.02 -4.69
CA ASN A 41 -11.99 6.83 -3.94
C ASN A 41 -12.93 8.05 -3.96
N SER A 42 -12.41 9.28 -4.07
CA SER A 42 -13.26 10.49 -3.98
C SER A 42 -12.93 11.64 -4.92
N SER A 43 -11.73 11.71 -5.52
CA SER A 43 -11.33 12.87 -6.34
C SER A 43 -12.12 13.02 -7.65
N PHE A 44 -12.88 12.00 -8.05
CA PHE A 44 -13.65 11.99 -9.30
C PHE A 44 -15.17 11.94 -9.10
N ASP A 45 -15.66 12.05 -7.85
CA ASP A 45 -17.10 11.91 -7.54
C ASP A 45 -18.00 12.87 -8.31
N ALA A 46 -17.51 14.08 -8.60
CA ALA A 46 -18.24 15.08 -9.37
C ALA A 46 -18.41 14.69 -10.86
N SER A 47 -17.50 13.87 -11.40
CA SER A 47 -17.49 13.45 -12.80
C SER A 47 -18.03 12.04 -13.00
N VAL A 48 -17.73 11.14 -12.06
CA VAL A 48 -18.13 9.73 -12.07
C VAL A 48 -18.56 9.36 -10.66
N PRO A 49 -19.81 9.66 -10.27
CA PRO A 49 -20.27 9.41 -8.91
C PRO A 49 -20.32 7.91 -8.61
N SER A 50 -19.72 7.51 -7.49
CA SER A 50 -19.80 6.16 -6.94
C SER A 50 -20.84 6.10 -5.83
N LYS A 51 -21.55 4.97 -5.72
CA LYS A 51 -22.38 4.66 -4.54
C LYS A 51 -21.57 3.99 -3.41
N ILE A 52 -20.30 3.67 -3.68
CA ILE A 52 -19.42 2.94 -2.79
C ILE A 52 -18.30 3.89 -2.38
N ASP A 53 -18.19 4.12 -1.08
CA ASP A 53 -17.05 4.76 -0.44
C ASP A 53 -16.26 3.67 0.30
N LEU A 54 -15.05 3.39 -0.16
CA LEU A 54 -14.16 2.38 0.42
C LEU A 54 -13.38 2.91 1.64
N TYR A 55 -13.46 4.23 1.92
CA TYR A 55 -12.81 4.86 3.07
C TYR A 55 -13.73 5.86 3.80
N PRO A 56 -14.91 5.39 4.25
CA PRO A 56 -15.93 6.25 4.85
C PRO A 56 -15.51 6.71 6.25
N THR A 57 -15.80 7.97 6.58
CA THR A 57 -15.38 8.62 7.84
C THR A 57 -15.68 7.79 9.09
N LYS A 58 -16.82 7.09 9.13
CA LYS A 58 -17.24 6.28 10.27
C LYS A 58 -16.25 5.17 10.65
N PHE A 59 -15.55 4.60 9.67
CA PHE A 59 -14.68 3.43 9.87
C PHE A 59 -13.20 3.75 9.66
N ARG A 60 -12.81 5.02 9.46
CA ARG A 60 -11.44 5.36 9.09
C ARG A 60 -10.40 4.94 10.13
N GLU A 61 -10.69 5.14 11.41
CA GLU A 61 -9.77 4.76 12.47
C GLU A 61 -9.58 3.24 12.51
N ASP A 62 -10.67 2.48 12.48
CA ASP A 62 -10.62 1.01 12.43
C ASP A 62 -9.87 0.52 11.17
N ILE A 63 -10.13 1.13 10.01
CA ILE A 63 -9.43 0.81 8.75
C ILE A 63 -7.94 1.13 8.85
N ASN A 64 -7.56 2.25 9.47
CA ASN A 64 -6.15 2.63 9.62
C ASN A 64 -5.42 1.67 10.55
N GLU A 65 -6.03 1.34 11.70
CA GLU A 65 -5.46 0.37 12.64
C GLU A 65 -5.27 -1.00 11.95
N ILE A 66 -6.30 -1.47 11.25
CA ILE A 66 -6.24 -2.76 10.54
C ILE A 66 -5.17 -2.75 9.45
N ASN A 67 -5.13 -1.68 8.64
CA ASN A 67 -4.15 -1.56 7.56
C ASN A 67 -2.71 -1.50 8.09
N GLU A 68 -2.47 -0.92 9.27
CA GLU A 68 -1.12 -0.80 9.83
C GLU A 68 -0.50 -2.18 10.09
N TRP A 69 -1.19 -3.05 10.83
CA TRP A 69 -0.64 -4.38 11.13
C TRP A 69 -0.72 -5.31 9.91
N ILE A 70 -1.76 -5.24 9.07
CA ILE A 70 -1.80 -6.00 7.81
C ILE A 70 -0.61 -5.63 6.92
N TYR A 71 -0.29 -4.33 6.79
CA TYR A 71 0.84 -3.90 5.98
C TYR A 71 2.16 -4.41 6.55
N ASN A 72 2.39 -4.23 7.85
CA ASN A 72 3.67 -4.54 8.49
C ASN A 72 3.93 -6.05 8.65
N ASP A 73 2.89 -6.79 9.02
CA ASP A 73 3.00 -8.19 9.46
C ASP A 73 2.60 -9.18 8.37
N ILE A 74 1.79 -8.77 7.38
CA ILE A 74 1.37 -9.63 6.27
C ILE A 74 2.00 -9.17 4.96
N ASN A 75 1.63 -7.97 4.46
CA ASN A 75 2.06 -7.51 3.13
C ASN A 75 3.58 -7.41 3.03
N ASN A 76 4.24 -6.79 4.02
CA ASN A 76 5.69 -6.79 4.15
C ASN A 76 6.22 -8.05 4.84
N GLY A 77 5.41 -8.73 5.65
CA GLY A 77 5.80 -9.95 6.36
C GLY A 77 6.27 -11.07 5.44
N VAL A 78 5.56 -11.30 4.33
CA VAL A 78 5.97 -12.30 3.33
C VAL A 78 7.32 -11.96 2.68
N TYR A 79 7.59 -10.67 2.42
CA TYR A 79 8.90 -10.24 1.91
C TYR A 79 10.00 -10.41 2.95
N LYS A 80 9.73 -10.08 4.23
CA LYS A 80 10.68 -10.31 5.32
C LYS A 80 11.06 -11.78 5.42
N CYS A 81 10.09 -12.70 5.30
CA CYS A 81 10.36 -14.13 5.24
C CYS A 81 11.24 -14.48 4.03
N GLY A 82 10.84 -14.06 2.82
CA GLY A 82 11.54 -14.42 1.59
C GLY A 82 12.92 -13.80 1.41
N LEU A 83 13.21 -12.68 2.09
CA LEU A 83 14.48 -11.96 2.03
C LEU A 83 15.36 -12.17 3.27
N SER A 84 14.90 -12.97 4.24
CA SER A 84 15.69 -13.31 5.43
C SER A 84 16.99 -14.00 5.01
N THR A 85 18.10 -13.59 5.64
CA THR A 85 19.43 -14.11 5.30
C THR A 85 19.91 -15.17 6.28
N THR A 86 19.22 -15.27 7.43
CA THR A 86 19.48 -16.22 8.49
C THR A 86 18.22 -16.99 8.86
N GLN A 87 18.40 -18.17 9.45
CA GLN A 87 17.28 -18.98 9.91
C GLN A 87 16.49 -18.28 11.02
N ASP A 88 17.19 -17.64 11.97
CA ASP A 88 16.55 -16.97 13.10
C ASP A 88 15.66 -15.79 12.65
N GLU A 89 16.11 -15.00 11.67
CA GLU A 89 15.30 -13.93 11.06
C GLU A 89 14.06 -14.48 10.35
N TYR A 90 14.24 -15.57 9.61
CA TYR A 90 13.15 -16.25 8.92
C TYR A 90 12.12 -16.77 9.93
N ASP A 91 12.57 -17.48 10.97
CA ASP A 91 11.71 -18.08 11.99
C ASP A 91 10.90 -17.01 12.74
N GLN A 92 11.51 -15.87 13.07
CA GLN A 92 10.80 -14.75 13.67
C GLN A 92 9.75 -14.16 12.71
N SER A 93 10.12 -13.93 11.47
CA SER A 93 9.25 -13.33 10.45
C SER A 93 8.06 -14.22 10.12
N VAL A 94 8.29 -15.52 9.94
CA VAL A 94 7.25 -16.49 9.58
C VAL A 94 6.30 -16.73 10.75
N ASN A 95 6.80 -16.82 11.99
CA ASN A 95 5.95 -16.93 13.17
C ASN A 95 5.02 -15.71 13.31
N LYS A 96 5.58 -14.50 13.11
CA LYS A 96 4.80 -13.26 13.19
C LYS A 96 3.74 -13.16 12.08
N LEU A 97 4.08 -13.61 10.87
CA LEU A 97 3.14 -13.69 9.74
C LEU A 97 1.96 -14.61 10.06
N PHE A 98 2.23 -15.85 10.50
CA PHE A 98 1.16 -16.81 10.80
C PHE A 98 0.29 -16.36 11.99
N GLN A 99 0.87 -15.80 13.05
CA GLN A 99 0.08 -15.18 14.13
C GLN A 99 -0.88 -14.10 13.64
N SER A 100 -0.46 -13.33 12.62
CA SER A 100 -1.29 -12.27 12.06
C SER A 100 -2.37 -12.83 11.12
N LEU A 101 -2.10 -13.93 10.43
CA LEU A 101 -3.10 -14.66 9.64
C LEU A 101 -4.15 -15.32 10.55
N ASP A 102 -3.74 -15.88 11.69
CA ASP A 102 -4.68 -16.41 12.70
C ASP A 102 -5.61 -15.30 13.21
N ARG A 103 -5.07 -14.10 13.48
CA ARG A 103 -5.89 -12.92 13.84
C ARG A 103 -6.86 -12.54 12.73
N VAL A 104 -6.48 -12.63 11.45
CA VAL A 104 -7.39 -12.38 10.32
C VAL A 104 -8.55 -13.39 10.35
N GLU A 105 -8.24 -14.67 10.54
CA GLU A 105 -9.26 -15.74 10.61
C GLU A 105 -10.25 -15.51 11.77
N GLU A 106 -9.76 -15.11 12.94
CA GLU A 106 -10.61 -14.76 14.09
C GLU A 106 -11.57 -13.59 13.79
N ILE A 107 -11.17 -12.64 12.93
CA ILE A 107 -12.00 -11.48 12.55
C ILE A 107 -13.02 -11.85 11.47
N LEU A 108 -12.69 -12.78 10.57
CA LEU A 108 -13.48 -13.10 9.38
C LEU A 108 -14.41 -14.32 9.52
N SER A 109 -14.26 -15.10 10.59
CA SER A 109 -15.11 -16.25 10.91
C SER A 109 -16.46 -15.84 11.54
#